data_AF-A0A449D8S8-F1
#
_entry.id   AF-A0A449D8S8-F1
#
_cell.length_a   1.000
_cell.length_b   1.000
_cell.length_c   1.000
_cell.angle_alpha   90.00
_cell.angle_beta   90.00
_cell.angle_gamma   90.00
#
_symmetry.space_group_name_H-M   'P 1'
#
loop_
_entity.id
_entity.type
_entity.pdbx_description
1 polymer ?
#
loop_
_entity_poly.entity_id
_entity_poly.type
_entity_poly.pdbx_seq_one_letter_code
_entity_poly.pdbx_strand_id
1 'polypeptide(L)'
;MADLFHFDIPTWGNYGDKALFPVVRDAFRTFDGEAAFTSAAALRREVDGGLVDRINARADAVVIGGGGLFLQDTNPNRLSGWQWKISAETLAGIEVPLIVYAVGDNRFPGQPEFDDLLRTHVEQVREQSVFFGLRNSGSIASMSALLGPSAVPIDFQPCPTTLGGLLYEPLQGSRPDPREKLIAIQMLVHGRQQAAGYDAEVIHRAVVDSARALVADGWRVLSVPFHPDDAEVSRRLRAEVPEVEEIRLWGADIGFFSGFTLFSSVPYVLGGRGHAQMIPFGVGSIPLSLDLHAKLGYFAHDIGHPEFVVPVGPEGMVAGGPEERAAEAGGLGADVARGTGACGADTSDGSVGRRARVLADRIVAAVMDAYSYGVDLQEDLAATRERFWELTRDNHRAIGDALGESGRPRRAVRTRSADHVRAEEFHLAAVAESEEAGVAQTRALARVRREAGADRATLERVTSERDMAQAALETAQSAVDEATAATRELAHERDGLRARAERAENDLRSLAGRTAQAEARSAMAKAAKGLRRRVRRLRRTR
;
A
#
# COMPACT_ATOMS: atom_id res chain seq x y z
N MET A 1 25.84 -33.10 1.20
CA MET A 1 24.97 -32.13 0.50
C MET A 1 24.11 -31.58 1.60
N ALA A 2 24.17 -30.28 1.85
CA ALA A 2 23.35 -29.69 2.88
C ALA A 2 21.86 -29.79 2.50
N ASP A 3 21.04 -30.26 3.44
CA ASP A 3 19.59 -30.17 3.38
C ASP A 3 19.18 -28.80 3.94
N LEU A 4 18.72 -27.91 3.07
CA LEU A 4 18.39 -26.53 3.42
C LEU A 4 16.89 -26.34 3.58
N PHE A 5 16.49 -25.66 4.65
CA PHE A 5 15.14 -25.14 4.82
C PHE A 5 15.07 -23.71 4.29
N HIS A 6 14.07 -23.37 3.48
CA HIS A 6 13.92 -22.00 2.94
C HIS A 6 12.65 -21.33 3.46
N PHE A 7 12.80 -20.17 4.12
CA PHE A 7 11.69 -19.24 4.32
C PHE A 7 11.52 -18.37 3.06
N ASP A 8 10.44 -18.61 2.31
CA ASP A 8 10.15 -17.94 1.05
C ASP A 8 8.90 -17.02 1.13
N ILE A 9 8.59 -16.31 0.05
CA ILE A 9 7.32 -15.57 -0.09
C ILE A 9 6.63 -16.05 -1.36
N PRO A 10 5.77 -17.08 -1.30
CA PRO A 10 5.01 -17.51 -2.45
C PRO A 10 4.07 -16.38 -2.88
N THR A 11 4.16 -15.97 -4.14
CA THR A 11 3.34 -14.88 -4.68
C THR A 11 3.13 -15.02 -6.18
N TRP A 12 1.93 -14.66 -6.60
CA TRP A 12 1.48 -14.65 -8.00
C TRP A 12 1.19 -13.22 -8.48
N GLY A 13 1.18 -12.26 -7.55
CA GLY A 13 0.91 -10.86 -7.82
C GLY A 13 2.15 -10.06 -8.19
N ASN A 14 3.32 -10.40 -7.64
CA ASN A 14 4.57 -9.66 -7.89
C ASN A 14 5.58 -10.56 -8.62
N TYR A 15 5.82 -10.27 -9.90
CA TYR A 15 6.76 -11.05 -10.73
C TYR A 15 8.18 -11.08 -10.14
N GLY A 16 8.66 -9.96 -9.59
CA GLY A 16 10.01 -9.89 -9.04
C GLY A 16 10.23 -10.86 -7.88
N ASP A 17 9.27 -10.91 -6.96
CA ASP A 17 9.32 -11.83 -5.82
C ASP A 17 9.07 -13.28 -6.29
N LYS A 18 8.17 -13.49 -7.27
CA LYS A 18 7.92 -14.80 -7.89
C LYS A 18 9.19 -15.41 -8.51
N ALA A 19 10.00 -14.59 -9.18
CA ALA A 19 11.27 -14.99 -9.75
C ALA A 19 12.36 -15.21 -8.69
N LEU A 20 12.41 -14.34 -7.67
CA LEU A 20 13.50 -14.28 -6.70
C LEU A 20 13.69 -15.56 -5.87
N PHE A 21 12.63 -16.10 -5.26
CA PHE A 21 12.78 -17.23 -4.34
C PHE A 21 13.27 -18.52 -5.03
N PRO A 22 12.77 -18.89 -6.22
CA PRO A 22 13.37 -19.96 -7.03
C PRO A 22 14.84 -19.70 -7.34
N VAL A 23 15.18 -18.46 -7.72
CA VAL A 23 16.55 -18.09 -8.11
C VAL A 23 17.51 -18.13 -6.91
N VAL A 24 17.05 -17.85 -5.68
CA VAL A 24 17.83 -18.10 -4.46
C VAL A 24 18.21 -19.57 -4.37
N ARG A 25 17.24 -20.49 -4.51
CA ARG A 25 17.51 -21.95 -4.44
C ARG A 25 18.49 -22.37 -5.54
N ASP A 26 18.30 -21.85 -6.74
CA ASP A 26 19.17 -22.16 -7.87
C ASP A 26 20.59 -21.60 -7.72
N ALA A 27 20.79 -20.48 -7.01
CA ALA A 27 22.12 -20.01 -6.64
C ALA A 27 22.84 -21.02 -5.72
N PHE A 28 22.21 -21.48 -4.64
CA PHE A 28 22.76 -22.53 -3.77
C PHE A 28 23.03 -23.84 -4.52
N ARG A 29 22.09 -24.28 -5.38
CA ARG A 29 22.30 -25.48 -6.21
C ARG A 29 23.47 -25.32 -7.18
N THR A 30 23.72 -24.11 -7.66
CA THR A 30 24.82 -23.79 -8.59
C THR A 30 26.17 -23.76 -7.88
N PHE A 31 26.27 -23.08 -6.74
CA PHE A 31 27.55 -22.84 -6.06
C PHE A 31 27.93 -23.91 -5.03
N ASP A 32 26.96 -24.47 -4.31
CA ASP A 32 27.18 -25.50 -3.27
C ASP A 32 26.92 -26.92 -3.80
N GLY A 33 26.50 -27.01 -5.07
CA GLY A 33 26.25 -28.22 -5.83
C GLY A 33 24.98 -28.94 -5.40
N GLU A 34 23.93 -28.92 -6.24
CA GLU A 34 22.62 -29.57 -6.04
C GLU A 34 22.11 -29.55 -4.58
N ALA A 35 22.36 -28.48 -3.82
CA ALA A 35 21.87 -28.32 -2.45
C ALA A 35 20.37 -28.67 -2.39
N ALA A 36 20.00 -29.50 -1.42
CA ALA A 36 18.68 -30.07 -1.37
C ALA A 36 17.77 -29.14 -0.56
N PHE A 37 16.81 -28.51 -1.23
CA PHE A 37 15.76 -27.76 -0.57
C PHE A 37 14.60 -28.71 -0.25
N THR A 38 14.73 -29.46 0.84
CA THR A 38 13.80 -30.54 1.20
C THR A 38 12.49 -30.02 1.78
N SER A 39 12.45 -28.77 2.25
CA SER A 39 11.24 -28.12 2.74
C SER A 39 11.34 -26.60 2.73
N ALA A 40 10.18 -25.94 2.71
CA ALA A 40 10.05 -24.49 2.75
C ALA A 40 8.78 -24.08 3.52
N ALA A 41 8.76 -22.84 4.00
CA ALA A 41 7.55 -22.23 4.55
C ALA A 41 7.47 -20.75 4.21
N ALA A 42 6.24 -20.27 4.01
CA ALA A 42 5.99 -18.86 3.76
C ALA A 42 6.42 -18.02 4.98
N LEU A 43 7.42 -17.16 4.79
CA LEU A 43 8.03 -16.27 5.79
C LEU A 43 7.01 -15.39 6.53
N ARG A 44 5.90 -15.06 5.86
CA ARG A 44 4.85 -14.20 6.40
C ARG A 44 3.84 -14.95 7.29
N ARG A 45 3.84 -16.29 7.27
CA ARG A 45 3.03 -17.10 8.20
C ARG A 45 3.73 -17.18 9.55
N GLU A 46 2.93 -17.32 10.60
CA GLU A 46 3.47 -17.44 11.95
C GLU A 46 4.26 -18.74 12.08
N VAL A 47 5.48 -18.64 12.59
CA VAL A 47 6.33 -19.79 12.90
C VAL A 47 6.00 -20.26 14.31
N ASP A 48 5.63 -21.53 14.44
CA ASP A 48 5.36 -22.18 15.72
C ASP A 48 6.46 -23.18 16.12
N GLY A 49 6.44 -23.63 17.38
CA GLY A 49 7.40 -24.61 17.88
C GLY A 49 7.39 -25.93 17.11
N GLY A 50 6.23 -26.34 16.59
CA GLY A 50 6.13 -27.56 15.79
C GLY A 50 6.86 -27.45 14.45
N LEU A 51 6.88 -26.28 13.82
CA LEU A 51 7.71 -26.01 12.64
C LEU A 51 9.20 -25.98 13.01
N VAL A 52 9.56 -25.36 14.13
CA VAL A 52 10.94 -25.35 14.64
C VAL A 52 11.46 -26.78 14.90
N ASP A 53 10.68 -27.63 15.56
CA ASP A 53 11.04 -29.04 15.79
C ASP A 53 11.30 -29.78 14.47
N ARG A 54 10.49 -29.51 13.43
CA ARG A 54 10.70 -30.10 12.10
C ARG A 54 11.94 -29.58 11.41
N ILE A 55 12.26 -28.29 11.56
CA ILE A 55 13.48 -27.68 11.01
C ILE A 55 14.70 -28.34 11.65
N ASN A 56 14.78 -28.35 12.99
CA ASN A 56 15.91 -28.92 13.72
C ASN A 56 16.11 -30.42 13.43
N ALA A 57 15.02 -31.15 13.16
CA ALA A 57 15.10 -32.58 12.87
C ALA A 57 15.51 -32.93 11.42
N ARG A 58 15.47 -31.98 10.47
CA ARG A 58 15.56 -32.31 9.03
C ARG A 58 16.47 -31.41 8.20
N ALA A 59 16.84 -30.24 8.68
CA ALA A 59 17.65 -29.29 7.95
C ALA A 59 19.05 -29.18 8.57
N ASP A 60 20.06 -28.97 7.74
CA ASP A 60 21.40 -28.60 8.16
C ASP A 60 21.53 -27.09 8.41
N ALA A 61 20.70 -26.28 7.75
CA ALA A 61 20.64 -24.83 7.90
C ALA A 61 19.31 -24.25 7.42
N VAL A 62 19.02 -23.01 7.84
CA VAL A 62 17.85 -22.25 7.40
C VAL A 62 18.27 -21.05 6.56
N VAL A 63 17.78 -20.97 5.34
CA VAL A 63 17.93 -19.82 4.46
C VAL A 63 16.75 -18.86 4.65
N ILE A 64 17.05 -17.62 5.02
CA ILE A 64 16.11 -16.50 5.10
C ILE A 64 16.57 -15.50 4.05
N GLY A 65 15.95 -15.50 2.88
CA GLY A 65 16.59 -14.78 1.80
C GLY A 65 15.76 -14.50 0.59
N GLY A 66 16.24 -13.48 -0.11
CA GLY A 66 15.57 -12.80 -1.19
C GLY A 66 14.76 -11.61 -0.68
N GLY A 67 14.99 -10.44 -1.30
CA GLY A 67 13.98 -9.39 -1.38
C GLY A 67 14.11 -8.30 -0.32
N GLY A 68 13.12 -7.42 -0.31
CA GLY A 68 13.07 -6.28 0.61
C GLY A 68 12.33 -6.64 1.89
N LEU A 69 12.95 -7.46 2.76
CA LEU A 69 12.27 -8.02 3.92
C LEU A 69 12.22 -7.07 5.13
N PHE A 70 13.21 -6.19 5.29
CA PHE A 70 13.21 -5.17 6.34
C PHE A 70 12.22 -4.06 5.99
N LEU A 71 10.98 -4.25 6.43
CA LEU A 71 9.86 -3.35 6.23
C LEU A 71 8.78 -3.68 7.28
N GLN A 72 8.34 -2.67 8.04
CA GLN A 72 7.46 -2.88 9.20
C GLN A 72 5.97 -2.93 8.85
N ASP A 73 5.56 -2.27 7.76
CA ASP A 73 4.15 -2.12 7.40
C ASP A 73 3.66 -3.18 6.38
N THR A 74 4.56 -4.04 5.91
CA THR A 74 4.23 -5.22 5.13
C THR A 74 4.24 -6.43 6.06
N ASN A 75 3.14 -7.18 6.09
CA ASN A 75 2.91 -8.23 7.11
C ASN A 75 3.15 -7.74 8.56
N PRO A 76 2.52 -6.63 8.98
CA PRO A 76 2.79 -6.01 10.27
C PRO A 76 2.48 -6.98 11.42
N ASN A 77 3.43 -7.11 12.33
CA ASN A 77 3.30 -7.95 13.52
C ASN A 77 4.17 -7.40 14.66
N ARG A 78 3.89 -7.84 15.89
CA ARG A 78 4.64 -7.46 17.09
C ARG A 78 5.44 -8.63 17.69
N LEU A 79 5.71 -9.65 16.88
CA LEU A 79 6.60 -10.74 17.25
C LEU A 79 8.05 -10.38 16.90
N SER A 80 8.27 -9.87 15.68
CA SER A 80 9.60 -9.51 15.19
C SER A 80 9.75 -8.04 14.79
N GLY A 81 8.64 -7.35 14.49
CA GLY A 81 8.68 -5.97 13.99
C GLY A 81 8.99 -5.84 12.49
N TRP A 82 9.20 -6.95 11.77
CA TRP A 82 9.40 -6.98 10.31
C TRP A 82 8.64 -8.16 9.69
N GLN A 83 8.81 -8.40 8.39
CA GLN A 83 7.96 -9.33 7.64
C GLN A 83 7.97 -10.79 8.14
N TRP A 84 9.05 -11.25 8.78
CA TRP A 84 9.18 -12.62 9.27
C TRP A 84 8.40 -12.78 10.58
N LYS A 85 7.30 -13.53 10.55
CA LYS A 85 6.38 -13.62 11.69
C LYS A 85 6.81 -14.72 12.66
N ILE A 86 7.85 -14.45 13.45
CA ILE A 86 8.41 -15.36 14.47
C ILE A 86 8.67 -14.57 15.76
N SER A 87 8.47 -15.17 16.94
CA SER A 87 8.82 -14.55 18.22
C SER A 87 10.29 -14.76 18.56
N ALA A 88 10.86 -13.90 19.42
CA ALA A 88 12.24 -14.05 19.89
C ALA A 88 12.50 -15.41 20.56
N GLU A 89 11.53 -15.92 21.34
CA GLU A 89 11.60 -17.23 22.00
C GLU A 89 11.57 -18.38 20.99
N THR A 90 10.73 -18.26 19.96
CA THR A 90 10.63 -19.28 18.90
C THR A 90 11.88 -19.29 18.03
N LEU A 91 12.44 -18.11 17.74
CA LEU A 91 13.71 -17.94 17.02
C LEU A 91 14.87 -18.56 17.80
N ALA A 92 14.91 -18.38 19.14
CA ALA A 92 15.92 -18.99 19.99
C ALA A 92 15.84 -20.53 20.00
N GLY A 93 14.69 -21.11 19.68
CA GLY A 93 14.51 -22.55 19.53
C GLY A 93 15.05 -23.15 18.22
N ILE A 94 15.42 -22.32 17.23
CA ILE A 94 16.06 -22.82 16.01
C ILE A 94 17.54 -23.12 16.33
N GLU A 95 17.88 -24.40 16.32
CA GLU A 95 19.21 -24.90 16.72
C GLU A 95 20.19 -24.98 15.55
N VAL A 96 19.67 -25.03 14.32
CA VAL A 96 20.46 -25.07 13.09
C VAL A 96 20.85 -23.65 12.64
N PRO A 97 22.02 -23.47 12.02
CA PRO A 97 22.52 -22.15 11.63
C PRO A 97 21.59 -21.42 10.65
N LEU A 98 21.47 -20.10 10.82
CA LEU A 98 20.74 -19.23 9.90
C LEU A 98 21.65 -18.67 8.80
N ILE A 99 21.10 -18.49 7.60
CA ILE A 99 21.74 -17.86 6.46
C ILE A 99 20.82 -16.75 5.97
N VAL A 100 21.14 -15.49 6.29
CA VAL A 100 20.42 -14.33 5.75
C VAL A 100 21.01 -13.99 4.39
N TYR A 101 20.21 -14.10 3.33
CA TYR A 101 20.73 -14.10 1.95
C TYR A 101 20.05 -13.05 1.07
N ALA A 102 20.82 -12.05 0.61
CA ALA A 102 20.35 -10.98 -0.28
C ALA A 102 19.08 -10.25 0.22
N VAL A 103 19.00 -10.00 1.54
CA VAL A 103 17.92 -9.20 2.14
C VAL A 103 18.22 -7.69 1.96
N GLY A 104 17.22 -6.83 2.03
CA GLY A 104 17.47 -5.39 2.01
C GLY A 104 16.48 -4.56 2.81
N ASP A 105 16.94 -3.36 3.17
CA ASP A 105 16.08 -2.27 3.61
C ASP A 105 15.13 -1.91 2.46
N ASN A 106 13.85 -1.89 2.75
CA ASN A 106 12.80 -1.64 1.79
C ASN A 106 11.81 -0.59 2.26
N ARG A 107 12.24 0.32 3.14
CA ARG A 107 11.47 1.49 3.53
C ARG A 107 11.16 2.37 2.32
N PHE A 108 9.90 2.75 2.21
CA PHE A 108 9.43 3.74 1.25
C PHE A 108 9.82 5.15 1.72
N PRO A 109 9.93 6.11 0.79
CA PRO A 109 10.13 7.51 1.15
C PRO A 109 9.11 7.97 2.19
N GLY A 110 9.57 8.76 3.18
CA GLY A 110 8.71 9.30 4.25
C GLY A 110 8.30 8.31 5.34
N GLN A 111 8.71 7.04 5.27
CA GLN A 111 8.51 6.11 6.38
C GLN A 111 9.47 6.39 7.54
N PRO A 112 9.06 6.10 8.79
CA PRO A 112 9.92 6.29 9.96
C PRO A 112 11.13 5.35 9.95
N GLU A 113 12.09 5.66 10.81
CA GLU A 113 13.15 4.73 11.19
C GLU A 113 12.59 3.45 11.81
N PHE A 114 13.34 2.36 11.68
CA PHE A 114 12.97 1.07 12.25
C PHE A 114 12.89 1.15 13.79
N ASP A 115 11.88 0.48 14.37
CA ASP A 115 11.67 0.49 15.83
C ASP A 115 12.61 -0.48 16.56
N ASP A 116 12.70 -0.32 17.89
CA ASP A 116 13.55 -1.14 18.76
C ASP A 116 13.21 -2.63 18.71
N LEU A 117 11.95 -2.97 18.41
CA LEU A 117 11.54 -4.36 18.27
C LEU A 117 12.21 -4.99 17.05
N LEU A 118 12.13 -4.33 15.88
CA LEU A 118 12.83 -4.79 14.68
C LEU A 118 14.34 -4.86 14.93
N ARG A 119 14.93 -3.81 15.51
CA ARG A 119 16.36 -3.75 15.78
C ARG A 119 16.83 -4.94 16.62
N THR A 120 16.23 -5.14 17.80
CA THR A 120 16.65 -6.21 18.73
C THR A 120 16.40 -7.61 18.15
N HIS A 121 15.30 -7.79 17.40
CA HIS A 121 15.04 -9.06 16.73
C HIS A 121 16.04 -9.34 15.60
N VAL A 122 16.42 -8.34 14.80
CA VAL A 122 17.41 -8.52 13.73
C VAL A 122 18.82 -8.72 14.29
N GLU A 123 19.15 -8.10 15.44
CA GLU A 123 20.38 -8.39 16.20
C GLU A 123 20.44 -9.87 16.58
N GLN A 124 19.36 -10.44 17.17
CA GLN A 124 19.29 -11.87 17.49
C GLN A 124 19.43 -12.76 16.25
N VAL A 125 18.74 -12.43 15.15
CA VAL A 125 18.87 -13.18 13.88
C VAL A 125 20.32 -13.18 13.40
N ARG A 126 21.00 -12.03 13.45
CA ARG A 126 22.40 -11.90 13.05
C ARG A 126 23.33 -12.71 13.93
N GLU A 127 23.10 -12.74 15.23
CA GLU A 127 23.88 -13.55 16.18
C GLU A 127 23.72 -15.06 15.96
N GLN A 128 22.54 -15.53 15.55
CA GLN A 128 22.28 -16.93 15.20
C GLN A 128 22.65 -17.29 13.75
N SER A 129 23.14 -16.32 12.97
CA SER A 129 23.50 -16.54 11.56
C SER A 129 24.96 -16.94 11.39
N VAL A 130 25.23 -17.82 10.42
CA VAL A 130 26.60 -18.07 9.92
C VAL A 130 26.99 -17.14 8.77
N PHE A 131 25.99 -16.50 8.15
CA PHE A 131 26.17 -15.53 7.09
C PHE A 131 25.03 -14.51 7.11
N PHE A 132 25.37 -13.24 7.00
CA PHE A 132 24.41 -12.14 7.01
C PHE A 132 24.62 -11.21 5.82
N GLY A 133 24.05 -11.58 4.67
CA GLY A 133 24.24 -10.90 3.39
C GLY A 133 23.08 -9.98 3.01
N LEU A 134 23.41 -8.72 2.69
CA LEU A 134 22.46 -7.73 2.18
C LEU A 134 22.71 -7.38 0.71
N ARG A 135 21.62 -7.08 -0.02
CA ARG A 135 21.60 -7.02 -1.49
C ARG A 135 22.09 -5.74 -2.14
N ASN A 136 22.37 -4.69 -1.37
CA ASN A 136 22.86 -3.42 -1.88
C ASN A 136 23.62 -2.62 -0.80
N SER A 137 24.54 -1.78 -1.24
CA SER A 137 25.37 -0.96 -0.35
C SER A 137 24.55 -0.04 0.57
N GLY A 138 23.45 0.52 0.08
CA GLY A 138 22.57 1.38 0.89
C GLY A 138 21.89 0.65 2.05
N SER A 139 21.47 -0.60 1.83
CA SER A 139 20.93 -1.47 2.89
C SER A 139 22.01 -1.83 3.90
N ILE A 140 23.25 -2.09 3.45
CA ILE A 140 24.39 -2.32 4.33
C ILE A 140 24.65 -1.10 5.20
N ALA A 141 24.73 0.09 4.60
CA ALA A 141 24.95 1.33 5.33
C ALA A 141 23.84 1.59 6.36
N SER A 142 22.58 1.48 5.95
CA SER A 142 21.43 1.70 6.84
C SER A 142 21.38 0.70 7.99
N MET A 143 21.54 -0.60 7.69
CA MET A 143 21.49 -1.63 8.73
C MET A 143 22.73 -1.62 9.62
N SER A 144 23.91 -1.26 9.11
CA SER A 144 25.12 -1.11 9.93
C SER A 144 25.01 0.07 10.90
N ALA A 145 24.29 1.13 10.53
CA ALA A 145 24.02 2.26 11.43
C ALA A 145 23.00 1.91 12.52
N LEU A 146 22.05 1.01 12.20
CA LEU A 146 21.01 0.59 13.13
C LEU A 146 21.49 -0.49 14.12
N LEU A 147 22.27 -1.46 13.64
CA LEU A 147 22.63 -2.67 14.39
C LEU A 147 23.94 -2.47 15.17
N GLY A 148 23.99 -3.03 16.38
CA GLY A 148 25.21 -3.05 17.19
C GLY A 148 26.38 -3.87 16.60
N PRO A 149 27.56 -3.84 17.24
CA PRO A 149 28.68 -4.70 16.88
C PRO A 149 28.31 -6.18 17.03
N SER A 150 28.78 -7.03 16.12
CA SER A 150 28.58 -8.48 16.16
C SER A 150 29.78 -9.20 15.54
N ALA A 151 29.97 -10.47 15.90
CA ALA A 151 30.99 -11.34 15.30
C ALA A 151 30.67 -11.70 13.83
N VAL A 152 29.40 -11.62 13.43
CA VAL A 152 28.94 -11.91 12.07
C VAL A 152 28.91 -10.61 11.29
N PRO A 153 29.80 -10.37 10.30
CA PRO A 153 29.78 -9.14 9.51
C PRO A 153 28.49 -9.04 8.67
N ILE A 154 28.20 -7.82 8.21
CA ILE A 154 27.17 -7.60 7.19
C ILE A 154 27.88 -7.62 5.84
N ASP A 155 27.68 -8.69 5.09
CA ASP A 155 28.33 -8.90 3.79
C ASP A 155 27.47 -8.37 2.64
N PHE A 156 28.13 -7.98 1.54
CA PHE A 156 27.43 -7.70 0.31
C PHE A 156 27.12 -9.02 -0.42
N GLN A 157 25.83 -9.34 -0.54
CA GLN A 157 25.33 -10.48 -1.28
C GLN A 157 24.35 -9.98 -2.34
N PRO A 158 24.78 -9.80 -3.61
CA PRO A 158 23.91 -9.28 -4.65
C PRO A 158 22.67 -10.16 -4.80
N CYS A 159 21.56 -9.54 -5.20
CA CYS A 159 20.33 -10.27 -5.48
C CYS A 159 20.61 -11.31 -6.58
N PRO A 160 20.30 -12.61 -6.37
CA PRO A 160 20.73 -13.65 -7.32
C PRO A 160 20.04 -13.51 -8.69
N THR A 161 18.94 -12.75 -8.80
CA THR A 161 18.34 -12.40 -10.10
C THR A 161 19.27 -11.57 -10.99
N THR A 162 20.27 -10.89 -10.42
CA THR A 162 21.30 -10.15 -11.15
C THR A 162 22.32 -11.05 -11.86
N LEU A 163 22.22 -12.36 -11.67
CA LEU A 163 23.13 -13.35 -12.25
C LEU A 163 22.43 -14.26 -13.27
N GLY A 164 21.21 -13.93 -13.72
CA GLY A 164 20.40 -14.80 -14.58
C GLY A 164 21.13 -15.37 -15.80
N GLY A 165 21.84 -14.54 -16.57
CA GLY A 165 22.61 -14.97 -17.75
C GLY A 165 23.82 -15.86 -17.43
N LEU A 166 24.25 -15.92 -16.17
CA LEU A 166 25.36 -16.77 -15.71
C LEU A 166 24.86 -18.02 -14.99
N LEU A 167 23.69 -17.95 -14.34
CA LEU A 167 23.07 -19.06 -13.61
C LEU A 167 22.42 -20.10 -14.53
N TYR A 168 21.83 -19.67 -15.66
CA TYR A 168 20.98 -20.52 -16.49
C TYR A 168 21.59 -20.81 -17.86
N GLU A 169 21.80 -22.09 -18.17
CA GLU A 169 22.32 -22.55 -19.48
C GLU A 169 21.51 -22.00 -20.66
N PRO A 170 20.15 -21.97 -20.64
CA PRO A 170 19.37 -21.42 -21.76
C PRO A 170 19.63 -19.94 -22.08
N LEU A 171 20.23 -19.18 -21.15
CA LEU A 171 20.53 -17.76 -21.32
C LEU A 171 22.02 -17.52 -21.62
N GLN A 172 22.86 -18.54 -21.54
CA GLN A 172 24.29 -18.39 -21.79
C GLN A 172 24.54 -17.94 -23.23
N GLY A 173 25.36 -16.90 -23.38
CA GLY A 173 25.64 -16.28 -24.68
C GLY A 173 24.48 -15.45 -25.26
N SER A 174 23.29 -15.47 -24.64
CA SER A 174 22.17 -14.63 -25.03
C SER A 174 22.31 -13.26 -24.37
N ARG A 175 22.39 -12.20 -25.17
CA ARG A 175 22.37 -10.81 -24.73
C ARG A 175 21.61 -9.98 -25.76
N PRO A 176 20.83 -8.99 -25.32
CA PRO A 176 20.13 -8.13 -26.27
C PRO A 176 21.14 -7.27 -27.04
N ASP A 177 20.86 -6.91 -28.29
CA ASP A 177 21.74 -6.01 -29.05
C ASP A 177 21.47 -4.55 -28.65
N PRO A 178 22.44 -3.83 -28.05
CA PRO A 178 22.21 -2.45 -27.61
C PRO A 178 22.03 -1.47 -28.79
N ARG A 179 22.28 -1.89 -30.03
CA ARG A 179 21.99 -1.09 -31.23
C ARG A 179 20.52 -1.10 -31.62
N GLU A 180 19.71 -1.99 -31.04
CA GLU A 180 18.28 -2.02 -31.30
C GLU A 180 17.53 -0.94 -30.50
N LYS A 181 16.71 -0.14 -31.20
CA LYS A 181 15.78 0.80 -30.58
C LYS A 181 14.56 0.08 -29.99
N LEU A 182 14.78 -0.70 -28.94
CA LEU A 182 13.75 -1.46 -28.22
C LEU A 182 13.83 -1.20 -26.73
N ILE A 183 12.71 -0.77 -26.13
CA ILE A 183 12.63 -0.51 -24.70
C ILE A 183 11.40 -1.17 -24.07
N ALA A 184 11.57 -1.75 -22.89
CA ALA A 184 10.47 -2.16 -22.02
C ALA A 184 10.23 -1.15 -20.91
N ILE A 185 8.97 -0.82 -20.64
CA ILE A 185 8.55 0.11 -19.61
C ILE A 185 7.73 -0.65 -18.56
N GLN A 186 8.25 -0.67 -17.33
CA GLN A 186 7.53 -1.09 -16.13
C GLN A 186 7.36 0.14 -15.24
N MET A 187 6.11 0.50 -14.92
CA MET A 187 5.87 1.67 -14.08
C MET A 187 4.75 1.45 -13.07
N LEU A 188 5.03 1.87 -11.83
CA LEU A 188 4.06 1.91 -10.74
C LEU A 188 4.41 3.03 -9.75
N VAL A 189 3.44 3.89 -9.45
CA VAL A 189 3.50 4.83 -8.33
C VAL A 189 2.54 4.36 -7.24
N HIS A 190 3.06 3.66 -6.23
CA HIS A 190 2.26 3.13 -5.13
C HIS A 190 1.72 4.27 -4.26
N GLY A 191 0.59 4.03 -3.57
CA GLY A 191 0.04 4.98 -2.60
C GLY A 191 1.03 5.42 -1.51
N ARG A 192 2.09 4.65 -1.23
CA ARG A 192 3.16 5.04 -0.28
C ARG A 192 4.06 6.14 -0.85
N GLN A 193 4.39 6.07 -2.14
CA GLN A 193 5.08 7.17 -2.81
C GLN A 193 4.17 8.40 -2.91
N GLN A 194 2.89 8.23 -3.21
CA GLN A 194 1.95 9.35 -3.25
C GLN A 194 1.84 10.04 -1.88
N ALA A 195 1.77 9.27 -0.79
CA ALA A 195 1.80 9.78 0.58
C ALA A 195 3.10 10.54 0.92
N ALA A 196 4.21 10.20 0.25
CA ALA A 196 5.49 10.88 0.38
C ALA A 196 5.63 12.10 -0.56
N GLY A 197 4.59 12.48 -1.30
CA GLY A 197 4.55 13.67 -2.15
C GLY A 197 4.85 13.43 -3.64
N TYR A 198 4.99 12.18 -4.08
CA TYR A 198 5.13 11.90 -5.52
C TYR A 198 3.81 12.07 -6.26
N ASP A 199 3.82 12.87 -7.33
CA ASP A 199 2.64 13.15 -8.14
C ASP A 199 2.45 12.07 -9.21
N ALA A 200 1.58 11.10 -8.92
CA ALA A 200 1.32 9.97 -9.81
C ALA A 200 0.82 10.40 -11.19
N GLU A 201 0.00 11.45 -11.30
CA GLU A 201 -0.53 11.89 -12.60
C GLU A 201 0.58 12.49 -13.46
N VAL A 202 1.45 13.33 -12.88
CA VAL A 202 2.63 13.86 -13.58
C VAL A 202 3.52 12.73 -14.09
N ILE A 203 3.79 11.74 -13.25
CA ILE A 203 4.67 10.60 -13.58
C ILE A 203 4.04 9.74 -14.67
N HIS A 204 2.77 9.37 -14.52
CA HIS A 204 2.04 8.54 -15.48
C HIS A 204 1.96 9.24 -16.85
N ARG A 205 1.62 10.53 -16.87
CA ARG A 205 1.60 11.33 -18.10
C ARG A 205 2.99 11.46 -18.72
N ALA A 206 4.04 11.69 -17.92
CA ALA A 206 5.41 11.77 -18.42
C ALA A 206 5.84 10.47 -19.10
N VAL A 207 5.53 9.31 -18.50
CA VAL A 207 5.85 8.00 -19.08
C VAL A 207 5.12 7.78 -20.41
N VAL A 208 3.85 8.18 -20.52
CA VAL A 208 3.11 8.12 -21.78
C VAL A 208 3.71 9.08 -22.83
N ASP A 209 4.04 10.30 -22.43
CA ASP A 209 4.65 11.30 -23.32
C ASP A 209 6.03 10.85 -23.82
N SER A 210 6.84 10.22 -22.95
CA SER A 210 8.11 9.59 -23.34
C SER A 210 7.92 8.43 -24.31
N ALA A 211 6.96 7.53 -24.05
CA ALA A 211 6.66 6.44 -24.96
C ALA A 211 6.27 6.95 -26.36
N ARG A 212 5.44 8.01 -26.42
CA ARG A 212 5.05 8.65 -27.67
C ARG A 212 6.25 9.25 -28.41
N ALA A 213 7.14 9.93 -27.69
CA ALA A 213 8.36 10.52 -28.26
C ALA A 213 9.31 9.44 -28.80
N LEU A 214 9.51 8.36 -28.06
CA LEU A 214 10.36 7.23 -28.47
C LEU A 214 9.79 6.52 -29.71
N VAL A 215 8.48 6.24 -29.74
CA VAL A 215 7.82 5.67 -30.93
C VAL A 215 8.00 6.59 -32.15
N ALA A 216 7.85 7.90 -31.97
CA ALA A 216 8.07 8.87 -33.05
C ALA A 216 9.53 8.90 -33.54
N ASP A 217 10.50 8.59 -32.68
CA ASP A 217 11.92 8.41 -33.02
C ASP A 217 12.26 7.00 -33.56
N GLY A 218 11.24 6.17 -33.80
CA GLY A 218 11.39 4.84 -34.38
C GLY A 218 11.75 3.73 -33.39
N TRP A 219 11.54 3.96 -32.09
CA TRP A 219 11.67 2.92 -31.08
C TRP A 219 10.45 2.00 -31.05
N ARG A 220 10.69 0.70 -30.86
CA ARG A 220 9.67 -0.22 -30.38
C ARG A 220 9.57 -0.12 -28.86
N VAL A 221 8.36 0.11 -28.36
CA VAL A 221 8.10 0.27 -26.92
C VAL A 221 7.19 -0.85 -26.45
N LEU A 222 7.60 -1.54 -25.38
CA LEU A 222 6.82 -2.57 -24.70
C LEU A 222 6.36 -2.06 -23.34
N SER A 223 5.09 -2.24 -23.01
CA SER A 223 4.58 -2.11 -21.65
C SER A 223 4.68 -3.47 -20.95
N VAL A 224 5.44 -3.53 -19.85
CA VAL A 224 5.76 -4.80 -19.18
C VAL A 224 5.37 -4.73 -17.69
N PRO A 225 4.08 -4.84 -17.35
CA PRO A 225 3.63 -4.76 -15.95
C PRO A 225 4.08 -5.98 -15.14
N PHE A 226 4.66 -5.73 -13.95
CA PHE A 226 5.15 -6.77 -13.03
C PHE A 226 4.16 -7.09 -11.91
N HIS A 227 3.13 -6.26 -11.75
CA HIS A 227 2.11 -6.40 -10.72
C HIS A 227 0.75 -5.90 -11.26
N PRO A 228 -0.39 -6.40 -10.75
CA PRO A 228 -1.72 -5.90 -11.14
C PRO A 228 -1.86 -4.38 -11.02
N ASP A 229 -1.23 -3.78 -10.02
CA ASP A 229 -1.27 -2.33 -9.79
C ASP A 229 -0.61 -1.52 -10.93
N ASP A 230 0.29 -2.13 -11.72
CA ASP A 230 0.89 -1.51 -12.92
C ASP A 230 -0.14 -1.38 -14.08
N ALA A 231 -1.31 -2.01 -13.96
CA ALA A 231 -2.31 -2.06 -15.03
C ALA A 231 -2.87 -0.67 -15.38
N GLU A 232 -2.84 0.30 -14.46
CA GLU A 232 -3.27 1.66 -14.77
C GLU A 232 -2.39 2.31 -15.84
N VAL A 233 -1.07 2.35 -15.61
CA VAL A 233 -0.12 2.92 -16.56
C VAL A 233 -0.11 2.12 -17.86
N SER A 234 -0.17 0.80 -17.77
CA SER A 234 -0.17 -0.08 -18.96
C SER A 234 -1.42 0.13 -19.83
N ARG A 235 -2.59 0.35 -19.23
CA ARG A 235 -3.82 0.72 -19.96
C ARG A 235 -3.69 2.08 -20.64
N ARG A 236 -3.13 3.09 -19.95
CA ARG A 236 -2.91 4.43 -20.54
C ARG A 236 -1.95 4.37 -21.71
N LEU A 237 -0.82 3.68 -21.58
CA LEU A 237 0.16 3.49 -22.65
C LEU A 237 -0.50 2.94 -23.91
N ARG A 238 -1.25 1.83 -23.80
CA ARG A 238 -1.95 1.23 -24.96
C ARG A 238 -3.06 2.10 -25.54
N ALA A 239 -3.76 2.86 -24.70
CA ALA A 239 -4.86 3.71 -25.15
C ALA A 239 -4.37 4.98 -25.86
N GLU A 240 -3.26 5.56 -25.40
CA GLU A 240 -2.75 6.85 -25.86
C GLU A 240 -1.59 6.72 -26.87
N VAL A 241 -0.96 5.53 -26.96
CA VAL A 241 0.12 5.19 -27.90
C VAL A 241 -0.15 3.78 -28.45
N PRO A 242 -0.98 3.65 -29.51
CA PRO A 242 -1.45 2.35 -30.03
C PRO A 242 -0.35 1.39 -30.50
N GLU A 243 0.85 1.91 -30.80
CA GLU A 243 2.03 1.13 -31.19
C GLU A 243 2.67 0.38 -30.00
N VAL A 244 2.30 0.71 -28.76
CA VAL A 244 2.81 0.04 -27.56
C VAL A 244 2.13 -1.32 -27.40
N GLU A 245 2.96 -2.37 -27.39
CA GLU A 245 2.55 -3.74 -27.08
C GLU A 245 2.63 -3.99 -25.56
N GLU A 246 1.67 -4.72 -24.99
CA GLU A 246 1.75 -5.15 -23.58
C GLU A 246 2.20 -6.60 -23.48
N ILE A 247 3.24 -6.86 -22.67
CA ILE A 247 3.67 -8.19 -22.26
C ILE A 247 3.54 -8.29 -20.73
N ARG A 248 2.46 -8.90 -20.26
CA ARG A 248 2.18 -9.07 -18.83
C ARG A 248 3.11 -10.10 -18.20
N LEU A 249 3.75 -9.76 -17.07
CA LEU A 249 4.61 -10.69 -16.31
C LEU A 249 4.06 -11.13 -14.93
N TRP A 250 2.87 -10.67 -14.53
CA TRP A 250 2.22 -11.12 -13.29
C TRP A 250 1.09 -12.10 -13.59
N GLY A 251 0.71 -12.95 -12.63
CA GLY A 251 -0.37 -13.94 -12.77
C GLY A 251 0.10 -15.36 -12.45
N ALA A 252 -0.85 -16.27 -12.19
CA ALA A 252 -0.57 -17.69 -11.93
C ALA A 252 0.00 -18.39 -13.19
N ASP A 253 -0.46 -17.98 -14.37
CA ASP A 253 -0.12 -18.52 -15.68
C ASP A 253 1.27 -18.12 -16.23
N ILE A 254 1.95 -17.19 -15.58
CA ILE A 254 3.26 -16.70 -16.03
C ILE A 254 4.38 -17.46 -15.33
N GLY A 255 5.27 -18.15 -16.03
CA GLY A 255 6.42 -18.83 -15.40
C GLY A 255 7.35 -17.86 -14.65
N PHE A 256 8.07 -18.34 -13.63
CA PHE A 256 9.07 -17.50 -12.94
C PHE A 256 10.20 -17.10 -13.92
N PHE A 257 10.44 -17.92 -14.95
CA PHE A 257 11.49 -17.71 -15.95
C PHE A 257 11.10 -16.76 -17.10
N SER A 258 9.82 -16.41 -17.23
CA SER A 258 9.29 -15.67 -18.40
C SER A 258 9.95 -14.30 -18.61
N GLY A 259 10.17 -13.54 -17.54
CA GLY A 259 10.86 -12.26 -17.61
C GLY A 259 12.35 -12.39 -17.95
N PHE A 260 13.06 -13.39 -17.44
CA PHE A 260 14.45 -13.63 -17.85
C PHE A 260 14.56 -13.89 -19.35
N THR A 261 13.63 -14.69 -19.89
CA THR A 261 13.56 -14.94 -21.35
C THR A 261 13.26 -13.65 -22.11
N LEU A 262 12.23 -12.89 -21.71
CA LEU A 262 11.87 -11.61 -22.34
C LEU A 262 13.04 -10.63 -22.36
N PHE A 263 13.68 -10.39 -21.21
CA PHE A 263 14.70 -9.37 -21.10
C PHE A 263 16.03 -9.76 -21.76
N SER A 264 16.26 -11.06 -21.99
CA SER A 264 17.42 -11.51 -22.79
C SER A 264 17.41 -11.01 -24.24
N SER A 265 16.26 -10.51 -24.73
CA SER A 265 16.10 -9.88 -26.04
C SER A 265 15.68 -8.40 -26.00
N VAL A 266 15.64 -7.76 -24.82
CA VAL A 266 15.27 -6.34 -24.69
C VAL A 266 16.48 -5.54 -24.19
N PRO A 267 17.05 -4.62 -24.98
CA PRO A 267 18.28 -3.92 -24.62
C PRO A 267 18.08 -2.87 -23.53
N TYR A 268 16.97 -2.16 -23.52
CA TYR A 268 16.71 -1.08 -22.56
C TYR A 268 15.47 -1.35 -21.72
N VAL A 269 15.52 -1.06 -20.43
CA VAL A 269 14.35 -1.14 -19.54
C VAL A 269 14.22 0.13 -18.72
N LEU A 270 13.04 0.76 -18.72
CA LEU A 270 12.68 1.81 -17.78
C LEU A 270 11.78 1.24 -16.69
N GLY A 271 12.27 1.22 -15.45
CA GLY A 271 11.59 0.62 -14.30
C GLY A 271 11.20 1.61 -13.19
N GLY A 272 10.17 1.27 -12.43
CA GLY A 272 9.82 1.91 -11.15
C GLY A 272 9.99 0.97 -9.94
N ARG A 273 10.43 -0.28 -10.16
CA ARG A 273 10.58 -1.33 -9.14
C ARG A 273 11.99 -1.93 -9.15
N GLY A 274 12.46 -2.38 -7.99
CA GLY A 274 13.81 -2.96 -7.85
C GLY A 274 14.07 -4.15 -8.77
N HIS A 275 13.16 -5.14 -8.82
CA HIS A 275 13.32 -6.29 -9.72
C HIS A 275 13.09 -5.96 -11.20
N ALA A 276 12.44 -4.85 -11.53
CA ALA A 276 12.40 -4.33 -12.89
C ALA A 276 13.73 -3.70 -13.33
N GLN A 277 14.73 -3.67 -12.44
CA GLN A 277 16.12 -3.31 -12.74
C GLN A 277 17.03 -4.53 -12.65
N MET A 278 16.93 -5.27 -11.55
CA MET A 278 17.82 -6.40 -11.26
C MET A 278 17.65 -7.59 -12.21
N ILE A 279 16.42 -7.94 -12.62
CA ILE A 279 16.18 -9.05 -13.55
C ILE A 279 16.70 -8.71 -14.96
N PRO A 280 16.33 -7.56 -15.57
CA PRO A 280 16.89 -7.18 -16.87
C PRO A 280 18.41 -7.05 -16.85
N PHE A 281 18.97 -6.39 -15.84
CA PHE A 281 20.44 -6.31 -15.66
C PHE A 281 21.08 -7.70 -15.71
N GLY A 282 20.49 -8.66 -15.00
CA GLY A 282 21.05 -10.00 -14.87
C GLY A 282 21.10 -10.80 -16.16
N VAL A 283 20.35 -10.40 -17.19
CA VAL A 283 20.35 -11.05 -18.51
C VAL A 283 20.92 -10.17 -19.63
N GLY A 284 21.51 -9.02 -19.28
CA GLY A 284 22.26 -8.19 -20.22
C GLY A 284 21.57 -6.89 -20.66
N SER A 285 20.35 -6.61 -20.22
CA SER A 285 19.70 -5.32 -20.49
C SER A 285 20.36 -4.18 -19.70
N ILE A 286 20.21 -2.96 -20.20
CA ILE A 286 20.60 -1.70 -19.57
C ILE A 286 19.41 -1.19 -18.73
N PRO A 287 19.51 -1.19 -17.38
CA PRO A 287 18.41 -0.84 -16.49
C PRO A 287 18.39 0.66 -16.16
N LEU A 288 17.42 1.40 -16.69
CA LEU A 288 17.09 2.77 -16.29
C LEU A 288 15.92 2.77 -15.31
N SER A 289 15.88 3.72 -14.38
CA SER A 289 14.75 3.85 -13.47
C SER A 289 14.33 5.28 -13.22
N LEU A 290 13.09 5.43 -12.77
CA LEU A 290 12.65 6.66 -12.12
C LEU A 290 13.02 6.63 -10.64
N ASP A 291 13.46 7.75 -10.08
CA ASP A 291 13.74 7.89 -8.64
C ASP A 291 12.44 7.86 -7.82
N LEU A 292 11.89 6.67 -7.60
CA LEU A 292 10.65 6.44 -6.87
C LEU A 292 10.88 5.74 -5.53
N HIS A 293 12.12 5.31 -5.26
CA HIS A 293 12.48 4.54 -4.07
C HIS A 293 14.01 4.46 -3.94
N ALA A 294 14.53 4.64 -2.72
CA ALA A 294 15.98 4.63 -2.46
C ALA A 294 16.74 3.39 -3.00
N LYS A 295 16.11 2.21 -2.98
CA LYS A 295 16.72 0.97 -3.51
C LYS A 295 17.06 0.99 -5.00
N LEU A 296 16.41 1.86 -5.77
CA LEU A 296 16.72 2.06 -7.19
C LEU A 296 18.07 2.78 -7.30
N GLY A 297 18.24 3.86 -6.53
CA GLY A 297 19.52 4.55 -6.35
C GLY A 297 20.63 3.65 -5.84
N TYR A 298 20.36 2.83 -4.82
CA TYR A 298 21.37 1.90 -4.28
C TYR A 298 21.85 0.91 -5.34
N PHE A 299 20.93 0.31 -6.10
CA PHE A 299 21.30 -0.63 -7.15
C PHE A 299 22.07 0.04 -8.30
N ALA A 300 21.64 1.22 -8.73
CA ALA A 300 22.34 2.00 -9.76
C ALA A 300 23.77 2.36 -9.34
N HIS A 301 23.97 2.72 -8.07
CA HIS A 301 25.31 2.94 -7.52
C HIS A 301 26.15 1.65 -7.48
N ASP A 302 25.57 0.53 -7.04
CA ASP A 302 26.28 -0.75 -6.93
C ASP A 302 26.75 -1.30 -8.29
N ILE A 303 26.07 -0.94 -9.38
CA ILE A 303 26.46 -1.31 -10.74
C ILE A 303 27.37 -0.28 -11.43
N GLY A 304 27.71 0.82 -10.75
CA GLY A 304 28.62 1.85 -11.25
C GLY A 304 27.96 2.97 -12.08
N HIS A 305 26.62 2.99 -12.17
CA HIS A 305 25.87 3.92 -13.04
C HIS A 305 24.76 4.68 -12.27
N PRO A 306 25.10 5.53 -11.29
CA PRO A 306 24.11 6.33 -10.58
C PRO A 306 23.27 7.23 -11.50
N GLU A 307 23.79 7.59 -12.68
CA GLU A 307 23.11 8.37 -13.73
C GLU A 307 21.91 7.65 -14.35
N PHE A 308 21.76 6.34 -14.17
CA PHE A 308 20.60 5.57 -14.67
C PHE A 308 19.29 5.87 -13.92
N VAL A 309 19.35 6.66 -12.86
CA VAL A 309 18.20 7.04 -12.05
C VAL A 309 17.73 8.44 -12.44
N VAL A 310 16.61 8.50 -13.16
CA VAL A 310 15.98 9.76 -13.60
C VAL A 310 15.26 10.41 -12.41
N PRO A 311 15.63 11.64 -12.01
CA PRO A 311 15.04 12.30 -10.84
C PRO A 311 13.57 12.69 -11.03
N VAL A 312 12.73 12.36 -10.03
CA VAL A 312 11.26 12.59 -10.05
C VAL A 312 10.73 13.42 -8.88
N GLY A 313 11.50 13.56 -7.77
CA GLY A 313 11.09 13.91 -6.40
C GLY A 313 10.00 14.99 -6.15
N PRO A 314 9.49 15.11 -4.90
CA PRO A 314 8.30 15.92 -4.55
C PRO A 314 8.42 17.43 -4.86
N GLU A 315 9.63 17.97 -5.01
CA GLU A 315 9.89 19.32 -5.54
C GLU A 315 9.98 19.35 -7.08
N GLY A 316 9.33 18.39 -7.73
CA GLY A 316 9.43 18.07 -9.14
C GLY A 316 9.82 19.25 -10.01
N MET A 317 11.07 19.18 -10.46
CA MET A 317 11.64 19.90 -11.59
C MET A 317 12.36 21.23 -11.37
N VAL A 318 13.53 21.17 -10.73
CA VAL A 318 14.55 22.20 -10.96
C VAL A 318 15.64 21.61 -11.85
N ALA A 319 15.62 21.99 -13.13
CA ALA A 319 16.87 22.21 -13.84
C ALA A 319 17.34 23.61 -13.39
N GLY A 320 18.57 23.71 -12.89
CA GLY A 320 19.18 24.95 -12.40
C GLY A 320 19.61 24.83 -10.94
N GLY A 321 20.91 24.68 -10.71
CA GLY A 321 21.47 24.70 -9.35
C GLY A 321 21.23 26.06 -8.65
N PRO A 322 21.42 26.13 -7.32
CA PRO A 322 21.21 27.36 -6.53
C PRO A 322 22.09 28.55 -6.97
N GLU A 323 23.15 28.32 -7.76
CA GLU A 323 24.02 29.40 -8.26
C GLU A 323 23.44 30.16 -9.47
N GLU A 324 22.51 29.58 -10.25
CA GLU A 324 21.96 30.24 -11.45
C GLU A 324 20.81 31.20 -11.13
N ARG A 325 20.11 30.99 -10.01
CA ARG A 325 19.03 31.89 -9.55
C ARG A 325 19.53 33.23 -9.00
N ALA A 326 20.83 33.35 -8.70
CA ALA A 326 21.42 34.59 -8.22
C ALA A 326 21.78 35.56 -9.37
N ALA A 327 21.91 35.08 -10.60
CA ALA A 327 22.36 35.89 -11.74
C ALA A 327 21.24 36.72 -12.39
N GLU A 328 19.97 36.28 -12.33
CA GLU A 328 18.85 37.00 -12.94
C GLU A 328 18.12 37.97 -11.99
N ALA A 329 18.37 37.90 -10.67
CA ALA A 329 17.83 38.85 -9.70
C ALA A 329 18.68 40.14 -9.55
N GLY A 330 19.80 40.23 -10.28
CA GLY A 330 20.77 41.32 -10.22
C GLY A 330 20.71 42.24 -11.43
N GLY A 331 19.56 42.85 -11.75
CA GLY A 331 19.51 43.83 -12.82
C GLY A 331 18.19 44.57 -12.97
N LEU A 332 18.20 45.87 -12.61
CA LEU A 332 17.22 46.93 -12.93
C LEU A 332 15.94 46.83 -12.08
N GLY A 333 15.56 47.81 -11.26
CA GLY A 333 15.53 49.25 -11.49
C GLY A 333 14.06 49.69 -11.38
N ALA A 334 13.77 50.63 -10.46
CA ALA A 334 12.43 51.07 -10.09
C ALA A 334 11.57 51.57 -11.26
N ASP A 335 10.26 51.27 -11.25
CA ASP A 335 9.22 52.30 -11.40
C ASP A 335 7.77 51.79 -11.17
N VAL A 336 6.94 52.76 -10.80
CA VAL A 336 5.55 52.70 -10.32
C VAL A 336 4.53 52.51 -11.45
N ALA A 337 3.50 51.66 -11.30
CA ALA A 337 2.15 51.95 -11.77
C ALA A 337 1.09 50.93 -11.29
N ARG A 338 -0.02 51.46 -10.76
CA ARG A 338 -1.29 50.76 -10.54
C ARG A 338 -1.88 50.28 -11.87
N GLY A 339 -2.34 49.04 -11.92
CA GLY A 339 -3.10 48.49 -13.04
C GLY A 339 -4.01 47.37 -12.57
N THR A 340 -5.31 47.65 -12.59
CA THR A 340 -6.43 46.78 -12.24
C THR A 340 -6.59 45.60 -13.21
N GLY A 341 -6.91 44.43 -12.66
CA GLY A 341 -7.81 43.45 -13.28
C GLY A 341 -7.23 42.56 -14.39
N ALA A 342 -6.99 41.30 -14.04
CA ALA A 342 -7.46 40.16 -14.83
C ALA A 342 -7.30 38.88 -14.00
N CYS A 343 -8.42 38.43 -13.46
CA CYS A 343 -8.67 37.06 -13.05
C CYS A 343 -8.41 36.12 -14.24
N GLY A 344 -7.22 35.52 -14.27
CA GLY A 344 -6.95 34.31 -15.05
C GLY A 344 -6.89 33.14 -14.08
N ALA A 345 -7.94 32.35 -14.03
CA ALA A 345 -7.92 31.06 -13.37
C ALA A 345 -6.91 30.17 -14.11
N ASP A 346 -5.69 30.06 -13.57
CA ASP A 346 -4.69 29.13 -14.06
C ASP A 346 -5.14 27.73 -13.64
N THR A 347 -5.78 27.04 -14.59
CA THR A 347 -6.34 25.71 -14.40
C THR A 347 -5.22 24.76 -13.99
N SER A 348 -5.41 23.99 -12.91
CA SER A 348 -4.46 22.99 -12.38
C SER A 348 -3.87 22.06 -13.44
N ASP A 349 -4.59 21.84 -14.55
CA ASP A 349 -4.19 21.06 -15.72
C ASP A 349 -2.94 21.61 -16.46
N GLY A 350 -2.79 22.95 -16.54
CA GLY A 350 -1.64 23.58 -17.21
C GLY A 350 -0.31 23.37 -16.48
N SER A 351 -0.35 23.26 -15.15
CA SER A 351 0.82 22.98 -14.31
C SER A 351 1.25 21.51 -14.38
N VAL A 352 0.29 20.58 -14.32
CA VAL A 352 0.54 19.13 -14.46
C VAL A 352 1.13 18.83 -15.83
N GLY A 353 0.55 19.35 -16.92
CA GLY A 353 1.04 19.12 -18.27
C GLY A 353 2.48 19.62 -18.48
N ARG A 354 2.83 20.79 -17.93
CA ARG A 354 4.21 21.31 -17.98
C ARG A 354 5.18 20.42 -17.20
N ARG A 355 4.80 19.98 -15.99
CA ARG A 355 5.62 19.08 -15.17
C ARG A 355 5.83 17.73 -15.82
N ALA A 356 4.77 17.16 -16.39
CA ALA A 356 4.87 15.90 -17.11
C ALA A 356 5.82 16.00 -18.32
N ARG A 357 5.72 17.10 -19.10
CA ARG A 357 6.57 17.29 -20.29
C ARG A 357 8.06 17.32 -19.98
N VAL A 358 8.47 18.12 -19.01
CA VAL A 358 9.90 18.23 -18.66
C VAL A 358 10.41 16.93 -18.02
N LEU A 359 9.60 16.20 -17.26
CA LEU A 359 9.97 14.86 -16.81
C LEU A 359 10.11 13.90 -18.01
N ALA A 360 9.19 13.97 -18.97
CA ALA A 360 9.24 13.16 -20.19
C ALA A 360 10.50 13.44 -21.01
N ASP A 361 10.90 14.71 -21.14
CA ASP A 361 12.12 15.14 -21.82
C ASP A 361 13.37 14.57 -21.14
N ARG A 362 13.41 14.53 -19.80
CA ARG A 362 14.50 13.90 -19.05
C ARG A 362 14.56 12.40 -19.25
N ILE A 363 13.41 11.72 -19.22
CA ILE A 363 13.33 10.28 -19.47
C ILE A 363 13.87 9.97 -20.87
N VAL A 364 13.41 10.70 -21.89
CA VAL A 364 13.88 10.52 -23.27
C VAL A 364 15.38 10.82 -23.36
N ALA A 365 15.86 11.90 -22.75
CA ALA A 365 17.29 12.22 -22.72
C ALA A 365 18.12 11.09 -22.10
N ALA A 366 17.70 10.52 -20.97
CA ALA A 366 18.41 9.41 -20.33
C ALA A 366 18.41 8.15 -21.20
N VAL A 367 17.30 7.83 -21.87
CA VAL A 367 17.22 6.70 -22.82
C VAL A 367 18.15 6.92 -24.01
N MET A 368 18.15 8.11 -24.59
CA MET A 368 18.96 8.43 -25.77
C MET A 368 20.45 8.52 -25.42
N ASP A 369 20.79 8.99 -24.22
CA ASP A 369 22.16 8.99 -23.71
C ASP A 369 22.66 7.53 -23.58
N ALA A 370 21.93 6.68 -22.86
CA ALA A 370 22.25 5.25 -22.74
C ALA A 370 22.28 4.52 -24.09
N TYR A 371 21.49 4.96 -25.07
CA TYR A 371 21.54 4.44 -26.44
C TYR A 371 22.84 4.81 -27.16
N SER A 372 23.32 6.04 -26.99
CA SER A 372 24.46 6.56 -27.75
C SER A 372 25.80 5.84 -27.48
N TYR A 373 25.96 5.24 -26.30
CA TYR A 373 27.12 4.43 -25.91
C TYR A 373 26.71 3.05 -25.38
N GLY A 374 25.59 2.51 -25.86
CA GLY A 374 24.99 1.26 -25.35
C GLY A 374 25.89 0.02 -25.47
N VAL A 375 26.79 -0.03 -26.46
CA VAL A 375 27.77 -1.12 -26.61
C VAL A 375 28.74 -1.12 -25.43
N ASP A 376 29.32 0.04 -25.13
CA ASP A 376 30.26 0.20 -24.01
C ASP A 376 29.57 -0.06 -22.67
N LEU A 377 28.32 0.41 -22.50
CA LEU A 377 27.51 0.10 -21.31
C LEU A 377 27.30 -1.40 -21.12
N GLN A 378 26.95 -2.14 -22.18
CA GLN A 378 26.74 -3.58 -22.03
C GLN A 378 28.01 -4.33 -21.63
N GLU A 379 29.17 -3.90 -22.12
CA GLU A 379 30.47 -4.46 -21.74
C GLU A 379 30.78 -4.18 -20.27
N ASP A 380 30.60 -2.94 -19.80
CA ASP A 380 30.83 -2.58 -18.39
C ASP A 380 29.85 -3.31 -17.45
N LEU A 381 28.56 -3.33 -17.79
CA LEU A 381 27.55 -4.07 -17.04
C LEU A 381 27.84 -5.58 -17.03
N ALA A 382 28.43 -6.13 -18.11
CA ALA A 382 28.88 -7.52 -18.13
C ALA A 382 30.03 -7.76 -17.15
N ALA A 383 31.02 -6.87 -17.12
CA ALA A 383 32.11 -6.94 -16.15
C ALA A 383 31.57 -6.86 -14.72
N THR A 384 30.58 -6.00 -14.46
CA THR A 384 29.89 -5.90 -13.16
C THR A 384 29.18 -7.21 -12.78
N ARG A 385 28.47 -7.85 -13.71
CA ARG A 385 27.83 -9.17 -13.46
C ARG A 385 28.85 -10.25 -13.10
N GLU A 386 30.00 -10.30 -13.78
CA GLU A 386 31.08 -11.22 -13.44
C GLU A 386 31.64 -10.93 -12.05
N ARG A 387 31.80 -9.65 -11.65
CA ARG A 387 32.18 -9.30 -10.27
C ARG A 387 31.16 -9.79 -9.25
N PHE A 388 29.87 -9.63 -9.51
CA PHE A 388 28.81 -10.12 -8.63
C PHE A 388 28.79 -11.65 -8.54
N TRP A 389 29.08 -12.34 -9.65
CA TRP A 389 29.22 -13.80 -9.69
C TRP A 389 30.37 -14.28 -8.81
N GLU A 390 31.55 -13.67 -8.96
CA GLU A 390 32.75 -13.99 -8.18
C GLU A 390 32.54 -13.74 -6.69
N LEU A 391 31.94 -12.59 -6.34
CA LEU A 391 31.58 -12.26 -4.96
C LEU A 391 30.58 -13.27 -4.38
N THR A 392 29.53 -13.61 -5.12
CA THR A 392 28.54 -14.60 -4.68
C THR A 392 29.20 -15.96 -4.47
N ARG A 393 30.09 -16.37 -5.38
CA ARG A 393 30.85 -17.62 -5.23
C ARG A 393 31.71 -17.61 -3.96
N ASP A 394 32.35 -16.50 -3.62
CA ASP A 394 33.15 -16.39 -2.40
C ASP A 394 32.29 -16.38 -1.13
N ASN A 395 31.12 -15.73 -1.16
CA ASN A 395 30.14 -15.83 -0.07
C ASN A 395 29.66 -17.27 0.14
N HIS A 396 29.37 -18.01 -0.93
CA HIS A 396 28.99 -19.42 -0.85
C HIS A 396 30.11 -20.29 -0.28
N ARG A 397 31.38 -20.01 -0.61
CA ARG A 397 32.52 -20.68 0.04
C ARG A 397 32.54 -20.43 1.55
N ALA A 398 32.34 -19.18 1.98
CA ALA A 398 32.30 -18.83 3.40
C ALA A 398 31.13 -19.52 4.12
N ILE A 399 29.95 -19.58 3.49
CA ILE A 399 28.79 -20.33 4.00
C ILE A 399 29.15 -21.81 4.16
N GLY A 400 29.68 -22.46 3.12
CA GLY A 400 30.05 -23.88 3.16
C GLY A 400 31.10 -24.20 4.23
N ASP A 401 32.11 -23.35 4.37
CA ASP A 401 33.14 -23.50 5.42
C ASP A 401 32.53 -23.39 6.82
N ALA A 402 31.60 -22.46 7.05
CA ALA A 402 30.90 -22.28 8.31
C ALA A 402 29.92 -23.44 8.65
N LEU A 403 29.36 -24.09 7.63
CA LEU A 403 28.53 -25.30 7.78
C LEU A 403 29.35 -26.58 7.98
N GLY A 404 30.68 -26.49 8.11
CA GLY A 404 31.55 -27.64 8.33
C GLY A 404 31.79 -28.49 7.07
N GLU A 405 31.62 -27.91 5.88
CA GLU A 405 32.00 -28.56 4.61
C GLU A 405 33.50 -28.40 4.27
N SER A 406 34.26 -27.76 5.17
CA SER A 406 35.72 -27.57 5.08
C SER A 406 36.46 -28.91 5.07
N GLY A 407 36.76 -29.41 3.87
CA GLY A 407 37.43 -30.69 3.64
C GLY A 407 36.66 -31.67 2.76
N ARG A 408 35.39 -31.38 2.42
CA ARG A 408 34.69 -32.09 1.33
C ARG A 408 35.32 -31.71 -0.02
N PRO A 409 35.40 -32.64 -0.99
CA PRO A 409 35.85 -32.30 -2.33
C PRO A 409 34.97 -31.19 -2.90
N ARG A 410 35.60 -30.10 -3.34
CA ARG A 410 34.89 -28.95 -3.92
C ARG A 410 34.04 -29.42 -5.09
N ARG A 411 32.74 -29.13 -5.03
CA ARG A 411 31.82 -29.44 -6.12
C ARG A 411 32.05 -28.44 -7.25
N ALA A 412 31.99 -28.93 -8.48
CA ALA A 412 32.05 -28.06 -9.64
C ALA A 412 30.79 -27.19 -9.68
N VAL A 413 30.96 -25.91 -9.97
CA VAL A 413 29.85 -24.99 -10.26
C VAL A 413 29.08 -25.54 -11.46
N ARG A 414 27.75 -25.68 -11.32
CA ARG A 414 26.89 -26.20 -12.39
C ARG A 414 25.72 -25.26 -12.62
N THR A 415 25.65 -24.72 -13.83
CA THR A 415 24.50 -23.91 -14.25
C THR A 415 23.23 -24.75 -14.33
N ARG A 416 22.09 -24.06 -14.33
CA ARG A 416 20.77 -24.67 -14.35
C ARG A 416 20.33 -24.88 -15.80
N SER A 417 20.09 -26.14 -16.17
CA SER A 417 19.58 -26.50 -17.49
C SER A 417 18.11 -26.12 -17.66
N ALA A 418 17.61 -26.21 -18.90
CA ALA A 418 16.19 -26.01 -19.17
C ALA A 418 15.28 -27.01 -18.43
N ASP A 419 15.77 -28.24 -18.16
CA ASP A 419 15.03 -29.23 -17.37
C ASP A 419 14.87 -28.80 -15.91
N HIS A 420 15.91 -28.22 -15.32
CA HIS A 420 15.85 -27.69 -13.96
C HIS A 420 14.83 -26.55 -13.84
N VAL A 421 14.81 -25.64 -14.81
CA VAL A 421 13.83 -24.54 -14.87
C VAL A 421 12.41 -25.10 -14.94
N ARG A 422 12.16 -26.05 -15.85
CA ARG A 422 10.83 -26.69 -15.99
C ARG A 422 10.39 -27.41 -14.73
N ALA A 423 11.30 -28.12 -14.06
CA ALA A 423 11.00 -28.83 -12.81
C ALA A 423 10.59 -27.84 -11.70
N GLU A 424 11.33 -26.73 -11.56
CA GLU A 424 11.00 -25.70 -10.57
C GLU A 424 9.68 -24.99 -10.92
N GLU A 425 9.41 -24.69 -12.19
CA GLU A 425 8.11 -24.15 -12.63
C GLU A 425 6.94 -25.09 -12.32
N PHE A 426 7.12 -26.39 -12.54
CA PHE A 426 6.13 -27.40 -12.18
C PHE A 426 5.86 -27.42 -10.67
N HIS A 427 6.92 -27.38 -9.85
CA HIS A 427 6.78 -27.33 -8.39
C HIS A 427 6.05 -26.07 -7.92
N LEU A 428 6.40 -24.90 -8.48
CA LEU A 428 5.73 -23.65 -8.16
C LEU A 428 4.26 -23.68 -8.57
N ALA A 429 3.92 -24.20 -9.76
CA ALA A 429 2.54 -24.34 -10.19
C ALA A 429 1.73 -25.26 -9.27
N ALA A 430 2.30 -26.40 -8.85
CA ALA A 430 1.66 -27.31 -7.90
C ALA A 430 1.42 -26.65 -6.52
N VAL A 431 2.38 -25.87 -6.03
CA VAL A 431 2.21 -25.07 -4.81
C VAL A 431 1.15 -24.00 -5.02
N ALA A 432 1.09 -23.35 -6.19
CA ALA A 432 0.08 -22.37 -6.55
C ALA A 432 -1.33 -22.94 -6.42
N GLU A 433 -1.58 -24.11 -7.04
CA GLU A 433 -2.88 -24.77 -7.01
C GLU A 433 -3.31 -25.12 -5.58
N SER A 434 -2.36 -25.63 -4.77
CA SER A 434 -2.61 -25.94 -3.37
C SER A 434 -2.88 -24.69 -2.52
N GLU A 435 -2.16 -23.59 -2.77
CA GLU A 435 -2.32 -22.34 -2.04
C GLU A 435 -3.53 -21.53 -2.51
N GLU A 436 -3.88 -21.52 -3.79
CA GLU A 436 -5.10 -20.89 -4.29
C GLU A 436 -6.34 -21.57 -3.72
N ALA A 437 -6.34 -22.90 -3.56
CA ALA A 437 -7.38 -23.61 -2.83
C ALA A 437 -7.49 -23.12 -1.37
N GLY A 438 -6.35 -22.96 -0.67
CA GLY A 438 -6.31 -22.45 0.70
C GLY A 438 -6.65 -20.97 0.84
N VAL A 439 -6.23 -20.13 -0.10
CA VAL A 439 -6.49 -18.67 -0.14
C VAL A 439 -7.94 -18.41 -0.54
N ALA A 440 -8.51 -19.16 -1.46
CA ALA A 440 -9.94 -19.09 -1.78
C ALA A 440 -10.79 -19.44 -0.54
N GLN A 441 -10.41 -20.50 0.18
CA GLN A 441 -11.05 -20.88 1.44
C GLN A 441 -10.90 -19.79 2.50
N THR A 442 -9.72 -19.18 2.63
CA THR A 442 -9.44 -18.09 3.58
C THR A 442 -10.20 -16.80 3.21
N ARG A 443 -10.29 -16.45 1.92
CA ARG A 443 -11.06 -15.30 1.43
C ARG A 443 -12.55 -15.50 1.66
N ALA A 444 -13.07 -16.71 1.46
CA ALA A 444 -14.44 -17.07 1.80
C ALA A 444 -14.70 -16.90 3.30
N LEU A 445 -13.81 -17.40 4.16
CA LEU A 445 -13.85 -17.21 5.62
C LEU A 445 -13.80 -15.74 6.04
N ALA A 446 -12.92 -14.94 5.42
CA ALA A 446 -12.80 -13.51 5.71
C ALA A 446 -14.06 -12.72 5.26
N ARG A 447 -14.67 -13.12 4.13
CA ARG A 447 -15.94 -12.55 3.68
C ARG A 447 -17.07 -12.85 4.68
N VAL A 448 -17.21 -14.10 5.10
CA VAL A 448 -18.21 -14.51 6.11
C VAL A 448 -18.00 -13.77 7.42
N ARG A 449 -16.75 -13.58 7.87
CA ARG A 449 -16.45 -12.79 9.09
C ARG A 449 -16.83 -11.31 8.97
N ARG A 450 -16.63 -10.68 7.79
CA ARG A 450 -17.05 -9.29 7.56
C ARG A 450 -18.56 -9.15 7.54
N GLU A 451 -19.26 -10.07 6.88
CA GLU A 451 -20.73 -10.13 6.85
C GLU A 451 -21.28 -10.28 8.29
N ALA A 452 -20.73 -11.22 9.07
CA ALA A 452 -21.09 -11.38 10.49
C ALA A 452 -20.79 -10.14 11.36
N GLY A 453 -19.71 -9.40 11.08
CA GLY A 453 -19.39 -8.15 11.77
C GLY A 453 -20.39 -7.02 11.46
N ALA A 454 -20.81 -6.90 10.19
CA ALA A 454 -21.83 -5.95 9.77
C ALA A 454 -23.21 -6.27 10.38
N ASP A 455 -23.55 -7.56 10.46
CA ASP A 455 -24.78 -8.03 11.12
C ASP A 455 -24.75 -7.71 12.62
N ARG A 456 -23.60 -7.88 13.29
CA ARG A 456 -23.46 -7.54 14.71
C ARG A 456 -23.62 -6.04 14.97
N ALA A 457 -22.99 -5.19 14.15
CA ALA A 457 -23.15 -3.73 14.25
C ALA A 457 -24.60 -3.30 14.01
N THR A 458 -25.30 -3.96 13.08
CA THR A 458 -26.73 -3.73 12.83
C THR A 458 -27.58 -4.13 14.02
N LEU A 459 -27.29 -5.28 14.64
CA LEU A 459 -27.98 -5.74 15.85
C LEU A 459 -27.76 -4.79 17.04
N GLU A 460 -26.53 -4.32 17.24
CA GLU A 460 -26.19 -3.34 18.29
C GLU A 460 -26.97 -2.03 18.08
N ARG A 461 -27.05 -1.51 16.84
CA ARG A 461 -27.85 -0.33 16.50
C ARG A 461 -29.34 -0.53 16.78
N VAL A 462 -29.92 -1.64 16.30
CA VAL A 462 -31.35 -1.96 16.50
C VAL A 462 -31.67 -2.12 17.98
N THR A 463 -30.77 -2.72 18.76
CA THR A 463 -30.90 -2.85 20.22
C THR A 463 -30.90 -1.49 20.89
N SER A 464 -29.97 -0.60 20.52
CA SER A 464 -29.92 0.77 21.05
C SER A 464 -31.17 1.58 20.67
N GLU A 465 -31.65 1.48 19.44
CA GLU A 465 -32.90 2.12 18.99
C GLU A 465 -34.13 1.62 19.77
N ARG A 466 -34.20 0.31 20.03
CA ARG A 466 -35.24 -0.29 20.87
C ARG A 466 -35.18 0.26 22.29
N ASP A 467 -34.00 0.32 22.90
CA ASP A 467 -33.85 0.77 24.29
C ASP A 467 -34.22 2.26 24.43
N MET A 468 -33.84 3.09 23.44
CA MET A 468 -34.26 4.50 23.36
C MET A 468 -35.78 4.63 23.19
N ALA A 469 -36.39 3.83 22.31
CA ALA A 469 -37.83 3.84 22.11
C ALA A 469 -38.58 3.39 23.37
N GLN A 470 -38.04 2.44 24.12
CA GLN A 470 -38.61 1.96 25.37
C GLN A 470 -38.53 3.02 26.47
N ALA A 471 -37.41 3.72 26.61
CA ALA A 471 -37.27 4.84 27.54
C ALA A 471 -38.22 6.01 27.19
N ALA A 472 -38.40 6.29 25.89
CA ALA A 472 -39.35 7.31 25.43
C ALA A 472 -40.80 6.92 25.73
N LEU A 473 -41.14 5.63 25.58
CA LEU A 473 -42.46 5.10 25.92
C LEU A 473 -42.75 5.23 27.42
N GLU A 474 -41.79 4.86 28.28
CA GLU A 474 -41.90 5.01 29.73
C GLU A 474 -42.11 6.48 30.15
N THR A 475 -41.37 7.39 29.53
CA THR A 475 -41.52 8.85 29.76
C THR A 475 -42.90 9.35 29.35
N ALA A 476 -43.38 8.94 28.17
CA ALA A 476 -44.70 9.31 27.67
C ALA A 476 -45.83 8.77 28.58
N GLN A 477 -45.68 7.54 29.10
CA GLN A 477 -46.62 6.97 30.05
C GLN A 477 -46.67 7.77 31.37
N SER A 478 -45.51 8.16 31.91
CA SER A 478 -45.46 9.02 33.10
C SER A 478 -46.17 10.37 32.87
N ALA A 479 -45.96 11.00 31.70
CA ALA A 479 -46.62 12.26 31.36
C ALA A 479 -48.15 12.11 31.21
N VAL A 480 -48.63 10.98 30.67
CA VAL A 480 -50.07 10.67 30.59
C VAL A 480 -50.66 10.47 32.00
N ASP A 481 -49.95 9.79 32.89
CA ASP A 481 -50.38 9.59 34.28
C ASP A 481 -50.48 10.92 35.05
N GLU A 482 -49.49 11.80 34.89
CA GLU A 482 -49.49 13.16 35.47
C GLU A 482 -50.64 14.01 34.93
N ALA A 483 -50.84 14.03 33.61
CA ALA A 483 -51.94 14.77 32.99
C ALA A 483 -53.32 14.25 33.44
N THR A 484 -53.43 12.93 33.63
CA THR A 484 -54.63 12.29 34.16
C THR A 484 -54.88 12.71 35.61
N ALA A 485 -53.84 12.78 36.44
CA ALA A 485 -53.94 13.25 37.82
C ALA A 485 -54.36 14.73 37.90
N ALA A 486 -53.73 15.60 37.12
CA ALA A 486 -54.07 17.03 37.04
C ALA A 486 -55.51 17.24 36.57
N THR A 487 -55.98 16.44 35.61
CA THR A 487 -57.37 16.49 35.14
C THR A 487 -58.37 16.13 36.26
N ARG A 488 -58.04 15.14 37.11
CA ARG A 488 -58.87 14.78 38.28
C ARG A 488 -58.91 15.91 39.31
N GLU A 489 -57.78 16.58 39.55
CA GLU A 489 -57.71 17.71 40.48
C GLU A 489 -58.53 18.91 40.00
N LEU A 490 -58.40 19.29 38.72
CA LEU A 490 -59.21 20.34 38.10
C LEU A 490 -60.70 19.99 38.11
N ALA A 491 -61.06 18.73 37.91
CA ALA A 491 -62.45 18.29 38.03
C ALA A 491 -62.98 18.48 39.46
N HIS A 492 -62.18 18.15 40.47
CA HIS A 492 -62.52 18.36 41.88
C HIS A 492 -62.67 19.85 42.22
N GLU A 493 -61.74 20.71 41.75
CA GLU A 493 -61.81 22.15 41.95
C GLU A 493 -63.02 22.78 41.26
N ARG A 494 -63.30 22.38 40.01
CA ARG A 494 -64.50 22.78 39.27
C ARG A 494 -65.76 22.42 40.05
N ASP A 495 -65.85 21.21 40.59
CA ASP A 495 -67.01 20.77 41.36
C ASP A 495 -67.15 21.58 42.66
N GLY A 496 -66.04 21.92 43.31
CA GLY A 496 -66.00 22.83 44.45
C GLY A 496 -66.46 24.26 44.12
N LEU A 497 -66.01 24.82 43.00
CA LEU A 497 -66.44 26.13 42.49
C LEU A 497 -67.92 26.13 42.11
N ARG A 498 -68.39 25.07 41.46
CA ARG A 498 -69.81 24.89 41.12
C ARG A 498 -70.68 24.89 42.36
N ALA A 499 -70.28 24.16 43.40
CA ALA A 499 -70.99 24.15 44.68
C ALA A 499 -70.99 25.53 45.36
N ARG A 500 -69.90 26.32 45.23
CA ARG A 500 -69.85 27.71 45.72
C ARG A 500 -70.76 28.63 44.91
N ALA A 501 -70.78 28.49 43.59
CA ALA A 501 -71.64 29.27 42.71
C ALA A 501 -73.12 28.99 42.98
N GLU A 502 -73.50 27.72 43.16
CA GLU A 502 -74.86 27.33 43.53
C GLU A 502 -75.28 27.93 44.88
N ARG A 503 -74.37 27.97 45.88
CA ARG A 503 -74.62 28.66 47.15
C ARG A 503 -74.81 30.17 46.96
N ALA A 504 -73.92 30.82 46.22
CA ALA A 504 -74.01 32.26 45.95
C ALA A 504 -75.27 32.62 45.14
N GLU A 505 -75.69 31.77 44.20
CA GLU A 505 -76.92 31.95 43.44
C GLU A 505 -78.15 31.82 44.33
N ASN A 506 -78.17 30.83 45.25
CA ASN A 506 -79.23 30.71 46.23
C ASN A 506 -79.29 31.92 47.17
N ASP A 507 -78.14 32.44 47.61
CA ASP A 507 -78.06 33.64 48.44
C ASP A 507 -78.55 34.89 47.67
N LEU A 508 -78.16 35.04 46.40
CA LEU A 508 -78.64 36.11 45.52
C LEU A 508 -80.14 36.00 45.24
N ARG A 509 -80.68 34.80 45.02
CA ARG A 509 -82.13 34.58 44.86
C ARG A 509 -82.89 34.95 46.14
N SER A 510 -82.33 34.63 47.31
CA SER A 510 -82.88 35.05 48.62
C SER A 510 -82.91 36.58 48.76
N LEU A 511 -81.79 37.25 48.42
CA LEU A 511 -81.70 38.71 48.42
C LEU A 511 -82.64 39.36 47.40
N ALA A 512 -82.68 38.85 46.17
CA ALA A 512 -83.56 39.31 45.09
C ALA A 512 -85.04 39.10 45.44
N GLY A 513 -85.39 38.00 46.12
CA GLY A 513 -86.74 37.80 46.65
C GLY A 513 -87.12 38.88 47.68
N ARG A 514 -86.17 39.27 48.54
CA ARG A 514 -86.36 40.36 49.52
C ARG A 514 -86.48 41.73 48.86
N THR A 515 -85.66 42.06 47.86
CA THR A 515 -85.75 43.35 47.13
C THR A 515 -86.93 43.40 46.17
N ALA A 516 -87.27 42.33 45.46
CA ALA A 516 -88.43 42.28 44.57
C ALA A 516 -89.75 42.43 45.34
N GLN A 517 -89.85 41.88 46.56
CA GLN A 517 -90.98 42.17 47.45
C GLN A 517 -91.05 43.65 47.85
N ALA A 518 -89.91 44.30 48.08
CA ALA A 518 -89.85 45.73 48.37
C ALA A 518 -90.22 46.59 47.14
N GLU A 519 -89.74 46.23 45.95
CA GLU A 519 -90.01 46.96 44.70
C GLU A 519 -91.42 46.72 44.17
N ALA A 520 -92.00 45.52 44.29
CA ALA A 520 -93.39 45.26 43.91
C ALA A 520 -94.38 46.10 44.73
N ARG A 521 -94.11 46.27 46.04
CA ARG A 521 -94.86 47.22 46.88
C ARG A 521 -94.75 48.66 46.36
N SER A 522 -93.65 49.04 45.71
CA SER A 522 -93.42 50.39 45.15
C SER A 522 -93.94 50.56 43.70
N ALA A 523 -93.83 49.54 42.84
CA ALA A 523 -94.22 49.60 41.43
C ALA A 523 -95.73 49.50 41.22
N MET A 524 -96.44 48.75 42.07
CA MET A 524 -97.91 48.83 42.12
C MET A 524 -98.38 50.26 42.42
N ALA A 525 -97.61 51.04 43.17
CA ALA A 525 -97.89 52.47 43.38
C ALA A 525 -97.61 53.36 42.14
N LYS A 526 -96.83 52.90 41.13
CA LYS A 526 -96.37 53.70 39.94
C LYS A 526 -96.97 53.31 38.57
N ALA A 527 -97.33 52.05 38.34
CA ALA A 527 -98.05 51.56 37.14
C ALA A 527 -99.57 51.79 37.21
N ALA A 528 -99.99 52.40 38.31
CA ALA A 528 -100.55 53.72 38.20
C ALA A 528 -100.41 54.36 36.81
N LYS A 529 -101.34 55.28 36.59
CA LYS A 529 -100.97 56.58 36.02
C LYS A 529 -100.68 56.58 34.51
N GLY A 530 -100.18 55.49 33.92
CA GLY A 530 -99.79 55.32 32.53
C GLY A 530 -100.87 54.72 31.63
N LEU A 531 -101.60 53.68 32.07
CA LEU A 531 -102.64 53.04 31.24
C LEU A 531 -103.75 54.04 30.81
N ARG A 532 -104.02 55.02 31.67
CA ARG A 532 -104.92 56.16 31.40
C ARG A 532 -104.53 57.02 30.19
N ARG A 533 -103.30 56.92 29.65
CA ARG A 533 -102.79 57.84 28.63
C ARG A 533 -102.81 57.33 27.18
N ARG A 534 -102.96 56.03 26.88
CA ARG A 534 -102.61 55.48 25.54
C ARG A 534 -103.76 55.06 24.62
N VAL A 535 -104.93 54.70 25.14
CA VAL A 535 -106.13 54.59 24.29
C VAL A 535 -106.46 55.94 23.63
N ARG A 536 -105.85 57.00 24.16
CA ARG A 536 -105.67 58.34 23.58
C ARG A 536 -104.84 58.45 22.28
N ARG A 537 -104.22 57.42 21.65
CA ARG A 537 -103.35 57.68 20.45
C ARG A 537 -103.40 56.78 19.19
N LEU A 538 -103.64 55.47 19.25
CA LEU A 538 -103.06 54.57 18.21
C LEU A 538 -103.94 53.87 17.18
N ARG A 539 -105.27 53.84 17.24
CA ARG A 539 -106.07 53.26 16.13
C ARG A 539 -105.77 53.83 14.75
N ARG A 540 -105.29 55.08 14.75
CA ARG A 540 -104.64 55.72 13.61
C ARG A 540 -103.69 54.72 12.98
N THR A 541 -104.03 54.37 11.75
CA THR A 541 -103.14 53.89 10.69
C THR A 541 -102.71 52.42 10.72
N ARG A 542 -102.98 51.60 9.70
CA ARG A 542 -104.03 51.61 8.65
C ARG A 542 -103.97 50.25 7.96
#